data_AF-A0AAE3ZJ01-F1
#
_entry.id   AF-A0AAE3ZJ01-F1
#
_cell.length_a   1.000
_cell.length_b   1.000
_cell.length_c   1.000
_cell.angle_alpha   90.00
_cell.angle_beta   90.00
_cell.angle_gamma   90.00
#
_symmetry.space_group_name_H-M   'P 1'
#
loop_
_entity.id
_entity.type
_entity.pdbx_description
1 polymer ?
#
loop_
_entity_poly.entity_id
_entity_poly.type
_entity_poly.pdbx_seq_one_letter_code
_entity_poly.pdbx_strand_id
1 'polypeptide(L)'
;MDPAPDDSAAPARCKLAACRAPLPPSGPRGGRPPEYCPERTWPGGKTCKQLATAQTALQEAFGDAPGASLAEAASDFTQAVETVATPLATLHTALEQVRGQVTEELTTAAATTTTAQAEAAKARANAQAAEAARQNAETAQAAADAQAAAAHREADHARAEAEQARAGETTATDARHQAETDAAAAHATAAAESQRADAAETRAQAAATALADAREHLATRTAERDTLQATLESERHAHATATADLRTAREAAQNTAADAETRAQTAETQLTQTRQQTQAAAAEAAAAHARAETTATELAAAHTRLQNLHTLLLEADQTDDQLRHRLLTALLHHTPEQPPTPEDTDTGPPTTA
;
A
#
# COMPACT_ATOMS: atom_id res chain seq x y z
N MET A 1 -14.43 -212.84 -39.80
CA MET A 1 -13.14 -212.44 -40.38
C MET A 1 -12.87 -211.02 -39.92
N ASP A 2 -11.73 -210.84 -39.23
CA ASP A 2 -10.87 -209.65 -39.01
C ASP A 2 -11.31 -208.22 -39.42
N PRO A 3 -10.73 -207.13 -38.85
CA PRO A 3 -9.96 -206.97 -37.60
C PRO A 3 -10.30 -205.69 -36.76
N ALA A 4 -9.64 -205.54 -35.61
CA ALA A 4 -9.59 -204.35 -34.74
C ALA A 4 -8.57 -203.27 -35.22
N PRO A 5 -8.71 -202.01 -34.78
CA PRO A 5 -7.55 -201.29 -34.24
C PRO A 5 -7.81 -200.44 -32.96
N ASP A 6 -6.66 -200.06 -32.40
CA ASP A 6 -6.24 -199.54 -31.08
C ASP A 6 -6.87 -198.28 -30.46
N ASP A 7 -6.68 -198.25 -29.13
CA ASP A 7 -6.93 -197.22 -28.11
C ASP A 7 -6.18 -195.88 -28.36
N SER A 8 -6.81 -194.73 -28.07
CA SER A 8 -6.15 -193.40 -28.12
C SER A 8 -6.54 -192.53 -26.90
N ALA A 9 -5.54 -192.28 -26.04
CA ALA A 9 -5.64 -191.65 -24.73
C ALA A 9 -6.10 -190.16 -24.71
N ALA A 10 -6.86 -189.79 -23.67
CA ALA A 10 -7.39 -188.44 -23.46
C ALA A 10 -6.30 -187.37 -23.18
N PRO A 11 -6.41 -186.14 -23.72
CA PRO A 11 -5.37 -185.11 -23.62
C PRO A 11 -5.25 -184.52 -22.20
N ALA A 12 -4.01 -184.43 -21.69
CA ALA A 12 -3.66 -183.85 -20.39
C ALA A 12 -4.06 -182.36 -20.29
N ARG A 13 -4.37 -181.85 -19.08
CA ARG A 13 -4.77 -180.45 -18.84
C ARG A 13 -3.77 -179.68 -17.98
N CYS A 14 -3.67 -178.37 -18.19
CA CYS A 14 -2.79 -177.46 -17.46
C CYS A 14 -3.03 -177.50 -15.93
N LYS A 15 -1.96 -177.65 -15.13
CA LYS A 15 -2.03 -177.74 -13.67
C LYS A 15 -2.42 -176.45 -12.93
N LEU A 16 -2.42 -175.28 -13.59
CA LEU A 16 -2.91 -174.06 -12.96
C LEU A 16 -4.44 -174.12 -12.81
N ALA A 17 -4.93 -174.08 -11.56
CA ALA A 17 -6.34 -174.29 -11.22
C ALA A 17 -7.30 -173.35 -11.98
N ALA A 18 -6.88 -172.11 -12.22
CA ALA A 18 -7.66 -171.11 -12.95
C ALA A 18 -7.60 -171.27 -14.49
N CYS A 19 -6.67 -172.06 -15.04
CA CYS A 19 -6.50 -172.21 -16.49
C CYS A 19 -7.11 -173.50 -17.04
N ARG A 20 -6.75 -174.67 -16.48
CA ARG A 20 -7.20 -176.04 -16.86
C ARG A 20 -7.38 -176.36 -18.36
N ALA A 21 -6.71 -175.64 -19.26
CA ALA A 21 -6.84 -175.83 -20.70
C ALA A 21 -6.12 -177.12 -21.16
N PRO A 22 -6.63 -177.83 -22.20
CA PRO A 22 -5.99 -179.04 -22.73
C PRO A 22 -4.62 -178.71 -23.32
N LEU A 23 -3.65 -179.56 -23.02
CA LEU A 23 -2.25 -179.43 -23.41
C LEU A 23 -2.01 -180.17 -24.73
N PRO A 24 -1.18 -179.63 -25.63
CA PRO A 24 -0.90 -180.24 -26.92
C PRO A 24 -0.23 -181.62 -26.74
N PRO A 25 -0.50 -182.60 -27.63
CA PRO A 25 0.06 -183.94 -27.52
C PRO A 25 1.59 -183.92 -27.64
N SER A 26 2.25 -184.77 -26.84
CA SER A 26 3.71 -184.89 -26.80
C SER A 26 4.26 -185.34 -28.16
N GLY A 27 5.07 -184.49 -28.79
CA GLY A 27 5.57 -184.69 -30.15
C GLY A 27 6.54 -185.88 -30.31
N PRO A 28 6.78 -186.35 -31.55
CA PRO A 28 7.41 -187.65 -31.86
C PRO A 28 8.88 -187.81 -31.42
N ARG A 29 9.51 -186.77 -30.85
CA ARG A 29 10.88 -186.81 -30.32
C ARG A 29 10.94 -187.07 -28.80
N GLY A 30 10.02 -187.87 -28.27
CA GLY A 30 10.14 -188.52 -26.95
C GLY A 30 10.30 -187.61 -25.72
N GLY A 31 9.89 -186.33 -25.82
CA GLY A 31 9.99 -185.38 -24.71
C GLY A 31 8.85 -185.51 -23.68
N ARG A 32 9.15 -185.22 -22.40
CA ARG A 32 8.16 -185.23 -21.30
C ARG A 32 7.00 -184.26 -21.60
N PRO A 33 5.72 -184.68 -21.44
CA PRO A 33 4.58 -183.81 -21.70
C PRO A 33 4.61 -182.53 -20.84
N PRO A 34 4.31 -181.34 -21.40
CA PRO A 34 4.35 -180.09 -20.65
C PRO A 34 3.21 -180.03 -19.62
N GLU A 35 3.50 -179.67 -18.37
CA GLU A 35 2.49 -179.64 -17.29
C GLU A 35 1.61 -178.37 -17.26
N TYR A 36 2.03 -177.32 -17.96
CA TYR A 36 1.34 -176.02 -18.03
C TYR A 36 1.28 -175.53 -19.48
N CYS A 37 0.26 -174.74 -19.81
CA CYS A 37 0.11 -174.16 -21.16
C CYS A 37 1.28 -173.22 -21.47
N PRO A 38 2.07 -173.46 -22.52
CA PRO A 38 3.19 -172.57 -22.88
C PRO A 38 2.71 -171.26 -23.50
N GLU A 39 1.63 -171.30 -24.28
CA GLU A 39 1.15 -170.18 -25.09
C GLU A 39 0.31 -169.15 -24.31
N ARG A 40 -0.13 -169.45 -23.08
CA ARG A 40 -1.08 -168.57 -22.37
C ARG A 40 -0.39 -167.66 -21.36
N THR A 41 -0.53 -166.36 -21.60
CA THR A 41 -0.09 -165.27 -20.72
C THR A 41 -1.27 -164.53 -20.09
N TRP A 42 -1.11 -164.16 -18.83
CA TRP A 42 -2.09 -163.40 -18.04
C TRP A 42 -1.73 -161.90 -17.98
N PRO A 43 -2.66 -161.01 -17.58
CA PRO A 43 -2.39 -159.58 -17.41
C PRO A 43 -1.11 -159.35 -16.59
N GLY A 44 -0.18 -158.55 -17.14
CA GLY A 44 1.18 -158.38 -16.59
C GLY A 44 2.22 -159.36 -17.13
N GLY A 45 1.92 -160.10 -18.21
CA GLY A 45 2.89 -160.93 -18.95
C GLY A 45 3.30 -162.23 -18.25
N LYS A 46 2.57 -162.65 -17.20
CA LYS A 46 2.92 -163.85 -16.42
C LYS A 46 2.40 -165.12 -17.09
N THR A 47 3.24 -166.14 -17.16
CA THR A 47 2.86 -167.46 -17.72
C THR A 47 2.09 -168.30 -16.70
N CYS A 48 1.32 -169.28 -17.17
CA CYS A 48 0.56 -170.18 -16.30
C CYS A 48 1.45 -170.89 -15.25
N LYS A 49 2.72 -171.19 -15.58
CA LYS A 49 3.67 -171.77 -14.61
C LYS A 49 4.04 -170.76 -13.53
N GLN A 50 4.38 -169.52 -13.92
CA GLN A 50 4.76 -168.48 -12.96
C GLN A 50 3.62 -168.10 -12.02
N LEU A 51 2.39 -168.04 -12.52
CA LEU A 51 1.21 -167.80 -11.69
C LEU A 51 0.91 -168.96 -10.76
N ALA A 52 1.08 -170.22 -11.22
CA ALA A 52 0.93 -171.37 -10.34
C ALA A 52 1.98 -171.34 -9.22
N THR A 53 3.25 -171.04 -9.53
CA THR A 53 4.30 -170.91 -8.52
C THR A 53 4.04 -169.74 -7.57
N ALA A 54 3.55 -168.60 -8.08
CA ALA A 54 3.16 -167.47 -7.23
C ALA A 54 1.96 -167.82 -6.33
N GLN A 55 0.99 -168.59 -6.83
CA GLN A 55 -0.15 -169.03 -6.06
C GLN A 55 0.28 -170.03 -4.97
N THR A 56 1.16 -170.97 -5.29
CA THR A 56 1.75 -171.88 -4.30
C THR A 56 2.61 -171.13 -3.28
N ALA A 57 3.43 -170.15 -3.72
CA ALA A 57 4.24 -169.33 -2.83
C ALA A 57 3.39 -168.41 -1.93
N LEU A 58 2.27 -167.89 -2.44
CA LEU A 58 1.31 -167.13 -1.63
C LEU A 58 0.60 -168.03 -0.62
N GLN A 59 0.25 -169.27 -0.99
CA GLN A 59 -0.33 -170.23 -0.05
C GLN A 59 0.68 -170.73 0.99
N GLU A 60 1.96 -170.87 0.65
CA GLU A 60 3.03 -171.15 1.63
C GLU A 60 3.34 -169.94 2.51
N ALA A 61 3.32 -168.72 1.97
CA ALA A 61 3.65 -167.51 2.73
C ALA A 61 2.50 -167.04 3.66
N PHE A 62 1.25 -167.29 3.27
CA PHE A 62 0.08 -166.87 4.05
C PHE A 62 -0.62 -168.01 4.79
N GLY A 63 -0.26 -169.28 4.54
CA GLY A 63 -0.91 -170.45 5.14
C GLY A 63 -2.42 -170.53 4.86
N ASP A 64 -3.09 -171.57 5.35
CA ASP A 64 -4.57 -171.61 5.42
C ASP A 64 -5.07 -170.68 6.54
N ALA A 65 -5.03 -169.36 6.29
CA ALA A 65 -5.54 -168.25 7.11
C ALA A 65 -4.89 -168.06 8.51
N PRO A 66 -4.76 -166.80 9.01
CA PRO A 66 -5.93 -166.04 9.48
C PRO A 66 -5.90 -164.53 9.18
N GLY A 67 -7.03 -163.99 8.72
CA GLY A 67 -7.27 -162.54 8.55
C GLY A 67 -7.48 -161.74 9.85
N ALA A 68 -6.99 -162.22 10.99
CA ALA A 68 -7.21 -161.58 12.30
C ALA A 68 -6.09 -160.60 12.69
N SER A 69 -4.81 -160.91 12.43
CA SER A 69 -3.68 -160.08 12.88
C SER A 69 -3.46 -158.81 12.04
N LEU A 70 -3.85 -158.83 10.76
CA LEU A 70 -3.81 -157.64 9.91
C LEU A 70 -4.94 -156.65 10.26
N ALA A 71 -6.07 -157.17 10.75
CA ALA A 71 -7.18 -156.35 11.22
C ALA A 71 -6.85 -155.63 12.53
N GLU A 72 -6.14 -156.29 13.46
CA GLU A 72 -5.63 -155.65 14.69
C GLU A 72 -4.59 -154.57 14.39
N ALA A 73 -3.60 -154.83 13.54
CA ALA A 73 -2.60 -153.80 13.19
C ALA A 73 -3.21 -152.60 12.45
N ALA A 74 -4.20 -152.84 11.59
CA ALA A 74 -4.98 -151.76 10.96
C ALA A 74 -5.83 -151.01 11.98
N SER A 75 -6.40 -151.70 12.98
CA SER A 75 -7.14 -151.10 14.09
C SER A 75 -6.24 -150.21 14.95
N ASP A 76 -5.06 -150.68 15.34
CA ASP A 76 -4.09 -149.92 16.15
C ASP A 76 -3.56 -148.69 15.42
N PHE A 77 -3.29 -148.81 14.12
CA PHE A 77 -2.91 -147.66 13.29
C PHE A 77 -4.07 -146.67 13.15
N THR A 78 -5.29 -147.15 12.94
CA THR A 78 -6.48 -146.28 12.87
C THR A 78 -6.71 -145.58 14.20
N GLN A 79 -6.55 -146.27 15.33
CA GLN A 79 -6.66 -145.70 16.66
C GLN A 79 -5.54 -144.68 16.96
N ALA A 80 -4.30 -144.94 16.54
CA ALA A 80 -3.20 -143.99 16.67
C ALA A 80 -3.40 -142.75 15.78
N VAL A 81 -3.91 -142.94 14.55
CA VAL A 81 -4.30 -141.86 13.65
C VAL A 81 -5.46 -141.06 14.25
N GLU A 82 -6.49 -141.69 14.82
CA GLU A 82 -7.60 -141.01 15.49
C GLU A 82 -7.15 -140.21 16.73
N THR A 83 -6.20 -140.77 17.50
CA THR A 83 -5.61 -140.14 18.69
C THR A 83 -4.83 -138.87 18.34
N VAL A 84 -4.26 -138.79 17.12
CA VAL A 84 -3.47 -137.63 16.66
C VAL A 84 -4.29 -136.69 15.76
N ALA A 85 -5.23 -137.23 14.98
CA ALA A 85 -6.09 -136.47 14.08
C ALA A 85 -7.00 -135.50 14.84
N THR A 86 -7.53 -135.92 16.00
CA THR A 86 -8.40 -135.05 16.81
C THR A 86 -7.64 -133.83 17.36
N PRO A 87 -6.48 -133.98 18.04
CA PRO A 87 -5.65 -132.84 18.45
C PRO A 87 -5.17 -131.96 17.29
N LEU A 88 -4.81 -132.54 16.15
CA LEU A 88 -4.40 -131.78 14.97
C LEU A 88 -5.56 -130.97 14.38
N ALA A 89 -6.76 -131.54 14.32
CA ALA A 89 -7.95 -130.81 13.89
C ALA A 89 -8.28 -129.67 14.85
N THR A 90 -8.20 -129.90 16.17
CA THR A 90 -8.37 -128.85 17.18
C THR A 90 -7.32 -127.74 17.04
N LEU A 91 -6.05 -128.08 16.84
CA LEU A 91 -4.98 -127.10 16.62
C LEU A 91 -5.20 -126.31 15.33
N HIS A 92 -5.60 -126.96 14.25
CA HIS A 92 -5.92 -126.30 12.99
C HIS A 92 -7.08 -125.30 13.15
N THR A 93 -8.16 -125.72 13.81
CA THR A 93 -9.29 -124.80 14.12
C THR A 93 -8.84 -123.64 14.99
N ALA A 94 -8.01 -123.87 16.02
CA ALA A 94 -7.47 -122.80 16.86
C ALA A 94 -6.57 -121.83 16.07
N LEU A 95 -5.72 -122.34 15.16
CA LEU A 95 -4.88 -121.52 14.29
C LEU A 95 -5.71 -120.70 13.29
N GLU A 96 -6.77 -121.25 12.71
CA GLU A 96 -7.68 -120.49 11.85
C GLU A 96 -8.47 -119.43 12.63
N GLN A 97 -8.86 -119.71 13.88
CA GLN A 97 -9.45 -118.70 14.77
C GLN A 97 -8.45 -117.57 15.08
N VAL A 98 -7.21 -117.91 15.45
CA VAL A 98 -6.15 -116.91 15.70
C VAL A 98 -5.85 -116.12 14.43
N ARG A 99 -5.79 -116.76 13.27
CA ARG A 99 -5.60 -116.09 11.97
C ARG A 99 -6.76 -115.13 11.67
N GLY A 100 -8.00 -115.56 11.93
CA GLY A 100 -9.19 -114.71 11.80
C GLY A 100 -9.11 -113.48 12.70
N GLN A 101 -8.82 -113.67 13.99
CA GLN A 101 -8.65 -112.59 14.97
C GLN A 101 -7.51 -111.63 14.58
N VAL A 102 -6.33 -112.16 14.21
CA VAL A 102 -5.19 -111.32 13.77
C VAL A 102 -5.55 -110.53 12.51
N THR A 103 -6.28 -111.14 11.56
CA THR A 103 -6.72 -110.42 10.35
C THR A 103 -7.71 -109.31 10.71
N GLU A 104 -8.68 -109.58 11.58
CA GLU A 104 -9.66 -108.60 12.05
C GLU A 104 -8.99 -107.44 12.79
N GLU A 105 -8.08 -107.73 13.73
CA GLU A 105 -7.30 -106.73 14.46
C GLU A 105 -6.41 -105.90 13.52
N LEU A 106 -5.73 -106.52 12.55
CA LEU A 106 -4.94 -105.80 11.54
C LEU A 106 -5.81 -104.90 10.66
N THR A 107 -6.99 -105.37 10.24
CA THR A 107 -7.92 -104.55 9.44
C THR A 107 -8.48 -103.39 10.25
N THR A 108 -8.81 -103.61 11.53
CA THR A 108 -9.28 -102.57 12.45
C THR A 108 -8.18 -101.55 12.71
N ALA A 109 -6.97 -101.99 13.04
CA ALA A 109 -5.81 -101.11 13.25
C ALA A 109 -5.45 -100.30 12.00
N ALA A 110 -5.52 -100.91 10.81
CA ALA A 110 -5.30 -100.21 9.54
C ALA A 110 -6.40 -99.16 9.28
N ALA A 111 -7.66 -99.48 9.55
CA ALA A 111 -8.78 -98.54 9.44
C ALA A 111 -8.63 -97.38 10.42
N THR A 112 -8.33 -97.65 11.69
CA THR A 112 -8.08 -96.62 12.72
C THR A 112 -6.90 -95.72 12.34
N THR A 113 -5.81 -96.30 11.85
CA THR A 113 -4.64 -95.52 11.40
C THR A 113 -4.99 -94.62 10.22
N THR A 114 -5.76 -95.14 9.24
CA THR A 114 -6.22 -94.36 8.09
C THR A 114 -7.12 -93.20 8.52
N THR A 115 -8.08 -93.45 9.42
CA THR A 115 -8.94 -92.41 10.00
C THR A 115 -8.13 -91.37 10.76
N ALA A 116 -7.21 -91.78 11.63
CA ALA A 116 -6.37 -90.87 12.40
C ALA A 116 -5.46 -90.02 11.48
N GLN A 117 -4.92 -90.60 10.40
CA GLN A 117 -4.15 -89.86 9.40
C GLN A 117 -5.02 -88.84 8.64
N ALA A 118 -6.24 -89.22 8.26
CA ALA A 118 -7.18 -88.32 7.59
C ALA A 118 -7.61 -87.15 8.51
N GLU A 119 -7.90 -87.43 9.78
CA GLU A 119 -8.23 -86.43 10.79
C GLU A 119 -7.05 -85.49 11.08
N ALA A 120 -5.84 -86.03 11.21
CA ALA A 120 -4.63 -85.23 11.39
C ALA A 120 -4.34 -84.35 10.17
N ALA A 121 -4.55 -84.85 8.95
CA ALA A 121 -4.41 -84.07 7.72
C ALA A 121 -5.44 -82.93 7.67
N LYS A 122 -6.71 -83.21 8.02
CA LYS A 122 -7.77 -82.20 8.11
C LYS A 122 -7.48 -81.14 9.19
N ALA A 123 -7.00 -81.55 10.36
CA ALA A 123 -6.62 -80.63 11.42
C ALA A 123 -5.46 -79.71 11.01
N ARG A 124 -4.43 -80.24 10.33
CA ARG A 124 -3.32 -79.44 9.77
C ARG A 124 -3.81 -78.46 8.70
N ALA A 125 -4.68 -78.90 7.79
CA ALA A 125 -5.25 -78.02 6.77
C ALA A 125 -6.07 -76.88 7.39
N ASN A 126 -6.89 -77.18 8.40
CA ASN A 126 -7.66 -76.16 9.13
C ASN A 126 -6.74 -75.18 9.88
N ALA A 127 -5.68 -75.66 10.52
CA ALA A 127 -4.70 -74.81 11.20
C ALA A 127 -3.98 -73.88 10.22
N GLN A 128 -3.57 -74.39 9.05
CA GLN A 128 -2.96 -73.58 7.99
C GLN A 128 -3.93 -72.53 7.44
N ALA A 129 -5.21 -72.89 7.24
CA ALA A 129 -6.23 -71.97 6.79
C ALA A 129 -6.51 -70.86 7.83
N ALA A 130 -6.55 -71.21 9.12
CA ALA A 130 -6.73 -70.24 10.20
C ALA A 130 -5.54 -69.29 10.33
N GLU A 131 -4.31 -69.80 10.19
CA GLU A 131 -3.09 -69.00 10.17
C GLU A 131 -3.09 -68.02 8.99
N ALA A 132 -3.41 -68.50 7.78
CA ALA A 132 -3.52 -67.65 6.59
C ALA A 132 -4.61 -66.57 6.76
N ALA A 133 -5.77 -66.92 7.35
CA ALA A 133 -6.82 -65.96 7.64
C ALA A 133 -6.37 -64.89 8.64
N ARG A 134 -5.61 -65.26 9.68
CA ARG A 134 -5.05 -64.32 10.65
C ARG A 134 -4.06 -63.36 9.98
N GLN A 135 -3.12 -63.89 9.19
CA GLN A 135 -2.14 -63.08 8.45
C GLN A 135 -2.81 -62.10 7.46
N ASN A 136 -3.87 -62.55 6.78
CA ASN A 136 -4.66 -61.69 5.89
C ASN A 136 -5.39 -60.59 6.66
N ALA A 137 -5.95 -60.90 7.84
CA ALA A 137 -6.62 -59.91 8.68
C ALA A 137 -5.63 -58.87 9.24
N GLU A 138 -4.46 -59.31 9.72
CA GLU A 138 -3.38 -58.42 10.18
C GLU A 138 -2.89 -57.50 9.06
N THR A 139 -2.71 -58.04 7.85
CA THR A 139 -2.32 -57.25 6.66
C THR A 139 -3.40 -56.24 6.28
N ALA A 140 -4.68 -56.63 6.31
CA ALA A 140 -5.80 -55.75 6.00
C ALA A 140 -5.94 -54.62 7.04
N GLN A 141 -5.74 -54.94 8.33
CA GLN A 141 -5.74 -53.93 9.40
C GLN A 141 -4.58 -52.95 9.25
N ALA A 142 -3.36 -53.44 9.00
CA ALA A 142 -2.20 -52.57 8.77
C ALA A 142 -2.39 -51.66 7.55
N ALA A 143 -3.02 -52.14 6.48
CA ALA A 143 -3.36 -51.33 5.31
C ALA A 143 -4.40 -50.25 5.64
N ALA A 144 -5.43 -50.59 6.41
CA ALA A 144 -6.45 -49.63 6.86
C ALA A 144 -5.85 -48.54 7.75
N ASP A 145 -4.98 -48.91 8.69
CA ASP A 145 -4.29 -47.97 9.58
C ASP A 145 -3.35 -47.04 8.79
N ALA A 146 -2.63 -47.58 7.79
CA ALA A 146 -1.79 -46.80 6.90
C ALA A 146 -2.60 -45.80 6.06
N GLN A 147 -3.77 -46.21 5.55
CA GLN A 147 -4.68 -45.35 4.80
C GLN A 147 -5.28 -44.25 5.69
N ALA A 148 -5.70 -44.58 6.91
CA ALA A 148 -6.21 -43.60 7.87
C ALA A 148 -5.13 -42.58 8.24
N ALA A 149 -3.90 -43.03 8.50
CA ALA A 149 -2.77 -42.13 8.79
C ALA A 149 -2.42 -41.23 7.60
N ALA A 150 -2.51 -41.73 6.36
CA ALA A 150 -2.33 -40.93 5.17
C ALA A 150 -3.42 -39.86 5.01
N ALA A 151 -4.68 -40.24 5.20
CA ALA A 151 -5.81 -39.30 5.16
C ALA A 151 -5.71 -38.20 6.23
N HIS A 152 -5.24 -38.54 7.43
CA HIS A 152 -4.98 -37.56 8.49
C HIS A 152 -3.87 -36.57 8.10
N ARG A 153 -2.75 -37.05 7.56
CA ARG A 153 -1.67 -36.17 7.10
C ARG A 153 -2.12 -35.24 5.98
N GLU A 154 -2.91 -35.73 5.03
CA GLU A 154 -3.48 -34.91 3.95
C GLU A 154 -4.46 -33.87 4.50
N ALA A 155 -5.30 -34.23 5.46
CA ALA A 155 -6.20 -33.29 6.13
C ALA A 155 -5.44 -32.20 6.91
N ASP A 156 -4.37 -32.56 7.63
CA ASP A 156 -3.54 -31.61 8.36
C ASP A 156 -2.79 -30.67 7.40
N HIS A 157 -2.28 -31.21 6.29
CA HIS A 157 -1.66 -30.40 5.24
C HIS A 157 -2.66 -29.41 4.63
N ALA A 158 -3.85 -29.87 4.25
CA ALA A 158 -4.90 -29.00 3.72
C ALA A 158 -5.35 -27.92 4.72
N ARG A 159 -5.37 -28.24 6.03
CA ARG A 159 -5.65 -27.25 7.08
C ARG A 159 -4.54 -26.20 7.19
N ALA A 160 -3.27 -26.62 7.16
CA ALA A 160 -2.13 -25.70 7.21
C ALA A 160 -2.09 -24.79 5.98
N GLU A 161 -2.36 -25.31 4.77
CA GLU A 161 -2.47 -24.50 3.55
C GLU A 161 -3.63 -23.50 3.63
N ALA A 162 -4.79 -23.93 4.14
CA ALA A 162 -5.94 -23.03 4.31
C ALA A 162 -5.67 -21.94 5.35
N GLU A 163 -4.97 -22.24 6.45
CA GLU A 163 -4.58 -21.26 7.46
C GLU A 163 -3.56 -20.26 6.90
N GLN A 164 -2.56 -20.74 6.14
CA GLN A 164 -1.60 -19.89 5.45
C GLN A 164 -2.29 -18.96 4.43
N ALA A 165 -3.27 -19.48 3.67
CA ALA A 165 -4.04 -18.68 2.72
C ALA A 165 -4.84 -17.57 3.42
N ARG A 166 -5.52 -17.88 4.53
CA ARG A 166 -6.25 -16.88 5.34
C ARG A 166 -5.31 -15.82 5.93
N ALA A 167 -4.17 -16.23 6.47
CA ALA A 167 -3.16 -15.31 6.99
C ALA A 167 -2.62 -14.38 5.89
N GLY A 168 -2.40 -14.93 4.68
CA GLY A 168 -2.03 -14.15 3.49
C GLY A 168 -3.12 -13.14 3.08
N GLU A 169 -4.38 -13.53 3.08
CA GLU A 169 -5.52 -12.64 2.76
C GLU A 169 -5.68 -11.51 3.79
N THR A 170 -5.54 -11.81 5.09
CA THR A 170 -5.55 -10.78 6.15
C THR A 170 -4.39 -9.79 5.94
N THR A 171 -3.17 -10.29 5.72
CA THR A 171 -2.00 -9.43 5.46
C THR A 171 -2.18 -8.56 4.22
N ALA A 172 -2.76 -9.11 3.15
CA ALA A 172 -3.05 -8.36 1.91
C ALA A 172 -4.13 -7.29 2.12
N THR A 173 -5.16 -7.58 2.93
CA THR A 173 -6.21 -6.63 3.28
C THR A 173 -5.67 -5.49 4.14
N ASP A 174 -4.86 -5.79 5.15
CA ASP A 174 -4.19 -4.80 5.99
C ASP A 174 -3.26 -3.90 5.17
N ALA A 175 -2.47 -4.49 4.26
CA ALA A 175 -1.63 -3.73 3.34
C ALA A 175 -2.44 -2.81 2.41
N ARG A 176 -3.62 -3.25 1.95
CA ARG A 176 -4.52 -2.41 1.13
C ARG A 176 -5.07 -1.24 1.95
N HIS A 177 -5.53 -1.49 3.18
CA HIS A 177 -6.04 -0.43 4.05
C HIS A 177 -4.95 0.58 4.43
N GLN A 178 -3.72 0.12 4.67
CA GLN A 178 -2.59 1.01 4.91
C GLN A 178 -2.31 1.88 3.66
N ALA A 179 -2.27 1.28 2.47
CA ALA A 179 -2.07 2.01 1.22
C ALA A 179 -3.20 3.03 0.93
N GLU A 180 -4.46 2.68 1.21
CA GLU A 180 -5.61 3.58 1.11
C GLU A 180 -5.47 4.77 2.08
N THR A 181 -5.03 4.51 3.31
CA THR A 181 -4.79 5.54 4.34
C THR A 181 -3.66 6.48 3.96
N ASP A 182 -2.53 5.93 3.50
CA ASP A 182 -1.38 6.72 3.05
C ASP A 182 -1.73 7.59 1.83
N ALA A 183 -2.52 7.04 0.88
CA ALA A 183 -3.02 7.79 -0.26
C ALA A 183 -3.95 8.93 0.16
N ALA A 184 -4.87 8.68 1.10
CA ALA A 184 -5.76 9.71 1.63
C ALA A 184 -4.98 10.83 2.35
N ALA A 185 -3.94 10.48 3.12
CA ALA A 185 -3.05 11.44 3.78
C ALA A 185 -2.30 12.29 2.75
N ALA A 186 -1.73 11.67 1.71
CA ALA A 186 -1.04 12.38 0.64
C ALA A 186 -1.98 13.35 -0.11
N HIS A 187 -3.21 12.93 -0.40
CA HIS A 187 -4.22 13.79 -1.00
C HIS A 187 -4.60 14.98 -0.10
N ALA A 188 -4.76 14.76 1.21
CA ALA A 188 -5.05 15.83 2.16
C ALA A 188 -3.89 16.85 2.25
N THR A 189 -2.63 16.38 2.27
CA THR A 189 -1.46 17.25 2.23
C THR A 189 -1.40 18.07 0.94
N ALA A 190 -1.61 17.45 -0.22
CA ALA A 190 -1.62 18.14 -1.50
C ALA A 190 -2.72 19.21 -1.58
N ALA A 191 -3.93 18.90 -1.08
CA ALA A 191 -5.03 19.87 -1.02
C ALA A 191 -4.70 21.05 -0.09
N ALA A 192 -4.08 20.80 1.07
CA ALA A 192 -3.67 21.85 2.00
C ALA A 192 -2.54 22.74 1.44
N GLU A 193 -1.60 22.19 0.67
CA GLU A 193 -0.59 22.97 -0.05
C GLU A 193 -1.22 23.83 -1.15
N SER A 194 -2.16 23.28 -1.93
CA SER A 194 -2.90 24.04 -2.95
C SER A 194 -3.66 25.22 -2.34
N GLN A 195 -4.40 25.00 -1.25
CA GLN A 195 -5.11 26.06 -0.54
C GLN A 195 -4.16 27.14 0.00
N ARG A 196 -2.97 26.75 0.48
CA ARG A 196 -1.95 27.71 0.93
C ARG A 196 -1.39 28.53 -0.23
N ALA A 197 -1.17 27.91 -1.40
CA ALA A 197 -0.74 28.61 -2.60
C ALA A 197 -1.80 29.61 -3.07
N ASP A 198 -3.06 29.21 -3.19
CA ASP A 198 -4.18 30.08 -3.60
C ASP A 198 -4.36 31.27 -2.63
N ALA A 199 -4.25 31.02 -1.32
CA ALA A 199 -4.31 32.06 -0.30
C ALA A 199 -3.10 32.99 -0.34
N ALA A 200 -1.91 32.49 -0.69
CA ALA A 200 -0.72 33.32 -0.89
C ALA A 200 -0.86 34.21 -2.13
N GLU A 201 -1.37 33.66 -3.24
CA GLU A 201 -1.63 34.41 -4.47
C GLU A 201 -2.67 35.51 -4.24
N THR A 202 -3.79 35.19 -3.58
CA THR A 202 -4.83 36.17 -3.24
C THR A 202 -4.26 37.32 -2.40
N ARG A 203 -3.41 37.01 -1.40
CA ARG A 203 -2.74 38.04 -0.59
C ARG A 203 -1.75 38.88 -1.41
N ALA A 204 -1.02 38.27 -2.34
CA ALA A 204 -0.10 38.99 -3.23
C ALA A 204 -0.87 39.95 -4.16
N GLN A 205 -1.99 39.51 -4.73
CA GLN A 205 -2.86 40.34 -5.56
C GLN A 205 -3.45 41.51 -4.75
N ALA A 206 -3.98 41.24 -3.55
CA ALA A 206 -4.49 42.29 -2.66
C ALA A 206 -3.41 43.32 -2.27
N ALA A 207 -2.19 42.86 -1.97
CA ALA A 207 -1.05 43.73 -1.67
C ALA A 207 -0.63 44.57 -2.90
N ALA A 208 -0.69 44.02 -4.10
CA ALA A 208 -0.41 44.74 -5.34
C ALA A 208 -1.44 45.86 -5.59
N THR A 209 -2.73 45.59 -5.41
CA THR A 209 -3.79 46.59 -5.49
C THR A 209 -3.61 47.69 -4.45
N ALA A 210 -3.39 47.33 -3.18
CA ALA A 210 -3.16 48.31 -2.12
C ALA A 210 -1.93 49.20 -2.38
N LEU A 211 -0.87 48.65 -2.99
CA LEU A 211 0.30 49.41 -3.39
C LEU A 211 0.01 50.37 -4.56
N ALA A 212 -0.83 49.96 -5.52
CA ALA A 212 -1.28 50.83 -6.61
C ALA A 212 -2.10 52.01 -6.08
N ASP A 213 -3.08 51.73 -5.21
CA ASP A 213 -3.92 52.75 -4.56
C ASP A 213 -3.08 53.73 -3.73
N ALA A 214 -2.10 53.21 -2.97
CA ALA A 214 -1.18 54.05 -2.20
C ALA A 214 -0.33 54.97 -3.09
N ARG A 215 0.11 54.50 -4.26
CA ARG A 215 0.85 55.32 -5.24
C ARG A 215 -0.03 56.41 -5.84
N GLU A 216 -1.28 56.11 -6.16
CA GLU A 216 -2.25 57.09 -6.65
C GLU A 216 -2.56 58.16 -5.60
N HIS A 217 -2.76 57.76 -4.34
CA HIS A 217 -2.94 58.69 -3.23
C HIS A 217 -1.72 59.60 -3.03
N LEU A 218 -0.50 59.05 -3.10
CA LEU A 218 0.72 59.85 -3.00
C LEU A 218 0.88 60.83 -4.18
N ALA A 219 0.55 60.41 -5.40
CA ALA A 219 0.55 61.28 -6.57
C ALA A 219 -0.45 62.45 -6.39
N THR A 220 -1.66 62.15 -5.92
CA THR A 220 -2.69 63.15 -5.60
C THR A 220 -2.20 64.14 -4.53
N ARG A 221 -1.67 63.64 -3.41
CA ARG A 221 -1.13 64.51 -2.33
C ARG A 221 0.04 65.37 -2.79
N THR A 222 0.88 64.84 -3.69
CA THR A 222 1.99 65.60 -4.28
C THR A 222 1.46 66.74 -5.14
N ALA A 223 0.47 66.47 -6.01
CA ALA A 223 -0.17 67.50 -6.84
C ALA A 223 -0.89 68.57 -6.00
N GLU A 224 -1.58 68.18 -4.92
CA GLU A 224 -2.19 69.11 -3.96
C GLU A 224 -1.14 70.02 -3.30
N ARG A 225 -0.04 69.43 -2.81
CA ARG A 225 1.07 70.18 -2.21
C ARG A 225 1.66 71.17 -3.22
N ASP A 226 1.93 70.75 -4.44
CA ASP A 226 2.55 71.59 -5.46
C ASP A 226 1.61 72.74 -5.86
N THR A 227 0.30 72.49 -5.92
CA THR A 227 -0.73 73.53 -6.14
C THR A 227 -0.78 74.54 -4.99
N LEU A 228 -0.76 74.07 -3.74
CA LEU A 228 -0.72 74.93 -2.55
C LEU A 228 0.57 75.77 -2.51
N GLN A 229 1.71 75.18 -2.87
CA GLN A 229 2.99 75.89 -2.93
C GLN A 229 2.98 76.98 -4.00
N ALA A 230 2.51 76.67 -5.21
CA ALA A 230 2.35 77.67 -6.28
C ALA A 230 1.40 78.81 -5.88
N THR A 231 0.33 78.48 -5.14
CA THR A 231 -0.64 79.48 -4.62
C THR A 231 0.02 80.39 -3.59
N LEU A 232 0.75 79.83 -2.62
CA LEU A 232 1.49 80.59 -1.61
C LEU A 232 2.57 81.49 -2.24
N GLU A 233 3.30 80.99 -3.24
CA GLU A 233 4.28 81.77 -3.99
C GLU A 233 3.63 82.93 -4.75
N SER A 234 2.48 82.69 -5.38
CA SER A 234 1.68 83.73 -6.04
C SER A 234 1.17 84.79 -5.05
N GLU A 235 0.65 84.37 -3.88
CA GLU A 235 0.21 85.29 -2.83
C GLU A 235 1.37 86.12 -2.27
N ARG A 236 2.53 85.51 -2.04
CA ARG A 236 3.74 86.22 -1.61
C ARG A 236 4.19 87.25 -2.63
N HIS A 237 4.15 86.90 -3.92
CA HIS A 237 4.47 87.83 -4.99
C HIS A 237 3.46 88.98 -5.05
N ALA A 238 2.16 88.69 -4.99
CA ALA A 238 1.11 89.70 -4.95
C ALA A 238 1.25 90.65 -3.74
N HIS A 239 1.55 90.10 -2.56
CA HIS A 239 1.82 90.89 -1.36
C HIS A 239 3.08 91.76 -1.49
N ALA A 240 4.16 91.23 -2.07
CA ALA A 240 5.37 92.00 -2.35
C ALA A 240 5.10 93.17 -3.32
N THR A 241 4.31 92.93 -4.38
CA THR A 241 3.88 94.00 -5.30
C THR A 241 3.01 95.04 -4.59
N ALA A 242 1.99 94.62 -3.84
CA ALA A 242 1.12 95.52 -3.10
C ALA A 242 1.88 96.38 -2.08
N THR A 243 2.87 95.82 -1.40
CA THR A 243 3.73 96.57 -0.46
C THR A 243 4.66 97.55 -1.18
N ALA A 244 5.20 97.19 -2.36
CA ALA A 244 5.97 98.10 -3.21
C ALA A 244 5.11 99.24 -3.75
N ASP A 245 3.88 98.95 -4.17
CA ASP A 245 2.90 99.94 -4.65
C ASP A 245 2.50 100.89 -3.52
N LEU A 246 2.21 100.38 -2.32
CA LEU A 246 1.92 101.19 -1.14
C LEU A 246 3.10 102.10 -0.76
N ARG A 247 4.34 101.58 -0.84
CA ARG A 247 5.54 102.39 -0.60
C ARG A 247 5.69 103.49 -1.64
N THR A 248 5.51 103.18 -2.92
CA THR A 248 5.57 104.14 -4.02
C THR A 248 4.48 105.21 -3.88
N ALA A 249 3.25 104.82 -3.55
CA ALA A 249 2.14 105.73 -3.29
C ALA A 249 2.40 106.63 -2.07
N ARG A 250 3.02 106.09 -1.01
CA ARG A 250 3.43 106.87 0.16
C ARG A 250 4.53 107.87 -0.18
N GLU A 251 5.57 107.46 -0.91
CA GLU A 251 6.64 108.34 -1.39
C GLU A 251 6.07 109.46 -2.28
N ALA A 252 5.15 109.14 -3.20
CA ALA A 252 4.47 110.12 -4.04
C ALA A 252 3.60 111.10 -3.22
N ALA A 253 2.86 110.60 -2.21
CA ALA A 253 2.07 111.44 -1.32
C ALA A 253 2.95 112.37 -0.47
N GLN A 254 4.10 111.88 0.02
CA GLN A 254 5.09 112.68 0.75
C GLN A 254 5.69 113.77 -0.14
N ASN A 255 6.07 113.45 -1.38
CA ASN A 255 6.57 114.44 -2.34
C ASN A 255 5.50 115.49 -2.66
N THR A 256 4.25 115.08 -2.89
CA THR A 256 3.14 116.01 -3.14
C THR A 256 2.89 116.93 -1.94
N ALA A 257 3.00 116.39 -0.72
CA ALA A 257 2.90 117.18 0.50
C ALA A 257 4.06 118.17 0.64
N ALA A 258 5.31 117.75 0.39
CA ALA A 258 6.47 118.62 0.39
C ALA A 258 6.39 119.72 -0.69
N ASP A 259 5.90 119.40 -1.89
CA ASP A 259 5.63 120.37 -2.96
C ASP A 259 4.51 121.35 -2.58
N ALA A 260 3.46 120.87 -1.91
CA ALA A 260 2.40 121.72 -1.39
C ALA A 260 2.91 122.66 -0.28
N GLU A 261 3.76 122.17 0.61
CA GLU A 261 4.43 122.95 1.66
C GLU A 261 5.35 124.00 1.06
N THR A 262 6.19 123.62 0.08
CA THR A 262 7.08 124.55 -0.64
C THR A 262 6.26 125.64 -1.37
N ARG A 263 5.14 125.28 -2.00
CA ARG A 263 4.23 126.25 -2.62
C ARG A 263 3.58 127.17 -1.59
N ALA A 264 3.18 126.64 -0.43
CA ALA A 264 2.62 127.43 0.66
C ALA A 264 3.66 128.43 1.21
N GLN A 265 4.90 127.99 1.47
CA GLN A 265 6.01 128.85 1.89
C GLN A 265 6.34 129.92 0.84
N THR A 266 6.32 129.55 -0.45
CA THR A 266 6.52 130.51 -1.56
C THR A 266 5.40 131.54 -1.61
N ALA A 267 4.14 131.11 -1.49
CA ALA A 267 2.98 132.00 -1.47
C ALA A 267 3.00 132.95 -0.25
N GLU A 268 3.43 132.44 0.92
CA GLU A 268 3.62 133.25 2.13
C GLU A 268 4.74 134.27 1.97
N THR A 269 5.86 133.88 1.35
CA THR A 269 6.96 134.80 1.01
C THR A 269 6.48 135.89 0.05
N GLN A 270 5.74 135.51 -1.01
CA GLN A 270 5.15 136.46 -1.96
C GLN A 270 4.16 137.40 -1.28
N LEU A 271 3.28 136.91 -0.40
CA LEU A 271 2.36 137.74 0.37
C LEU A 271 3.11 138.74 1.26
N THR A 272 4.20 138.30 1.89
CA THR A 272 5.06 139.16 2.74
C THR A 272 5.75 140.23 1.90
N GLN A 273 6.32 139.86 0.75
CA GLN A 273 6.92 140.80 -0.19
C GLN A 273 5.90 141.79 -0.74
N THR A 274 4.68 141.34 -1.06
CA THR A 274 3.60 142.21 -1.54
C THR A 274 3.16 143.18 -0.44
N ARG A 275 3.06 142.72 0.82
CA ARG A 275 2.83 143.60 1.98
C ARG A 275 3.95 144.62 2.15
N GLN A 276 5.21 144.23 2.01
CA GLN A 276 6.33 145.16 2.08
C GLN A 276 6.29 146.18 0.94
N GLN A 277 5.95 145.76 -0.29
CA GLN A 277 5.78 146.64 -1.43
C GLN A 277 4.61 147.61 -1.25
N THR A 278 3.47 147.16 -0.72
CA THR A 278 2.33 148.05 -0.44
C THR A 278 2.63 149.01 0.71
N GLN A 279 3.39 148.57 1.74
CA GLN A 279 3.89 149.45 2.79
C GLN A 279 4.88 150.49 2.24
N ALA A 280 5.81 150.09 1.38
CA ALA A 280 6.75 150.99 0.72
C ALA A 280 6.04 151.99 -0.21
N ALA A 281 5.08 151.52 -1.01
CA ALA A 281 4.27 152.38 -1.87
C ALA A 281 3.37 153.32 -1.04
N ALA A 282 2.85 152.87 0.11
CA ALA A 282 2.11 153.73 1.03
C ALA A 282 3.03 154.79 1.68
N ALA A 283 4.26 154.42 2.02
CA ALA A 283 5.27 155.36 2.53
C ALA A 283 5.70 156.37 1.46
N GLU A 284 5.89 155.94 0.21
CA GLU A 284 6.16 156.82 -0.93
C GLU A 284 4.98 157.74 -1.24
N ALA A 285 3.74 157.24 -1.19
CA ALA A 285 2.54 158.04 -1.34
C ALA A 285 2.40 159.08 -0.21
N ALA A 286 2.69 158.70 1.03
CA ALA A 286 2.73 159.62 2.17
C ALA A 286 3.84 160.68 1.99
N ALA A 287 5.02 160.29 1.51
CA ALA A 287 6.11 161.21 1.22
C ALA A 287 5.80 162.15 0.06
N ALA A 288 5.14 161.65 -0.99
CA ALA A 288 4.66 162.46 -2.12
C ALA A 288 3.58 163.45 -1.68
N HIS A 289 2.68 163.02 -0.79
CA HIS A 289 1.65 163.88 -0.21
C HIS A 289 2.27 164.98 0.67
N ALA A 290 3.25 164.65 1.51
CA ALA A 290 3.99 165.63 2.30
C ALA A 290 4.74 166.64 1.41
N ARG A 291 5.37 166.18 0.32
CA ARG A 291 5.99 167.07 -0.68
C ARG A 291 4.98 167.97 -1.36
N ALA A 292 3.80 167.45 -1.71
CA ALA A 292 2.70 168.24 -2.28
C ALA A 292 2.22 169.33 -1.31
N GLU A 293 2.06 169.02 -0.02
CA GLU A 293 1.72 170.00 1.01
C GLU A 293 2.81 171.06 1.20
N THR A 294 4.08 170.66 1.11
CA THR A 294 5.22 171.60 1.18
C THR A 294 5.21 172.55 -0.03
N THR A 295 4.97 172.04 -1.24
CA THR A 295 4.86 172.90 -2.43
C THR A 295 3.62 173.79 -2.40
N ALA A 296 2.51 173.33 -1.80
CA ALA A 296 1.30 174.14 -1.65
C ALA A 296 1.51 175.30 -0.67
N THR A 297 2.24 175.07 0.43
CA THR A 297 2.60 176.11 1.41
C THR A 297 3.60 177.12 0.85
N GLU A 298 4.57 176.68 0.05
CA GLU A 298 5.48 177.59 -0.68
C GLU A 298 4.75 178.46 -1.73
N LEU A 299 3.77 177.89 -2.45
CA LEU A 299 2.97 178.63 -3.43
C LEU A 299 2.08 179.69 -2.75
N ALA A 300 1.49 179.36 -1.60
CA ALA A 300 0.71 180.30 -0.80
C ALA A 300 1.59 181.47 -0.30
N ALA A 301 2.79 181.19 0.19
CA ALA A 301 3.75 182.21 0.63
C ALA A 301 4.22 183.14 -0.51
N ALA A 302 4.41 182.59 -1.72
CA ALA A 302 4.74 183.37 -2.91
C ALA A 302 3.59 184.30 -3.35
N HIS A 303 2.34 183.84 -3.23
CA HIS A 303 1.16 184.62 -3.58
C HIS A 303 0.96 185.83 -2.64
N THR A 304 1.19 185.66 -1.33
CA THR A 304 1.13 186.75 -0.35
C THR A 304 2.21 187.82 -0.60
N ARG A 305 3.42 187.42 -1.05
CA ARG A 305 4.48 188.37 -1.42
C ARG A 305 4.11 189.25 -2.62
N LEU A 306 3.45 188.67 -3.62
CA LEU A 306 3.01 189.41 -4.81
C LEU A 306 1.90 190.41 -4.50
N GLN A 307 0.97 190.08 -3.61
CA GLN A 307 -0.06 191.04 -3.17
C GLN A 307 0.53 192.22 -2.40
N ASN A 308 1.48 191.99 -1.49
CA ASN A 308 2.11 193.06 -0.72
C ASN A 308 2.94 194.02 -1.60
N LEU A 309 3.56 193.53 -2.68
CA LEU A 309 4.27 194.36 -3.64
C LEU A 309 3.33 195.20 -4.52
N HIS A 310 2.14 194.69 -4.84
CA HIS A 310 1.16 195.42 -5.66
C HIS A 310 0.53 196.59 -4.89
N THR A 311 0.27 196.44 -3.60
CA THR A 311 -0.29 197.51 -2.76
C THR A 311 0.70 198.65 -2.51
N LEU A 312 2.01 198.38 -2.57
CA LEU A 312 3.05 199.40 -2.38
C LEU A 312 3.31 200.32 -3.59
N LEU A 313 2.82 199.97 -4.79
CA LEU A 313 3.15 200.68 -6.03
C LEU A 313 2.09 201.67 -6.53
N LEU A 314 0.93 201.81 -5.86
CA LEU A 314 -0.20 202.61 -6.35
C LEU A 314 -0.51 203.90 -5.58
N GLU A 315 0.27 204.26 -4.54
CA GLU A 315 0.11 205.52 -3.79
C GLU A 315 1.42 206.34 -3.84
N ALA A 316 1.56 207.27 -4.79
CA ALA A 316 2.63 208.28 -4.75
C ALA A 316 2.29 209.56 -5.53
N ASP A 317 1.73 210.55 -4.81
CA ASP A 317 2.07 211.96 -4.96
C ASP A 317 2.41 212.54 -3.57
N GLN A 318 3.38 211.90 -2.91
CA GLN A 318 3.95 212.36 -1.63
C GLN A 318 5.48 212.22 -1.65
N THR A 319 6.12 213.20 -1.04
CA THR A 319 7.51 213.62 -1.22
C THR A 319 8.56 212.64 -0.69
N ASP A 320 9.72 212.70 -1.37
CA ASP A 320 10.87 211.78 -1.45
C ASP A 320 11.53 211.33 -0.12
N ASP A 321 11.29 212.02 1.00
CA ASP A 321 11.90 211.67 2.30
C ASP A 321 11.16 210.54 3.04
N GLN A 322 9.88 210.27 2.74
CA GLN A 322 9.11 209.21 3.42
C GLN A 322 9.26 207.82 2.78
N LEU A 323 9.62 207.73 1.49
CA LEU A 323 9.86 206.46 0.79
C LEU A 323 11.15 205.77 1.26
N ARG A 324 12.17 206.54 1.63
CA ARG A 324 13.47 206.02 2.04
C ARG A 324 13.44 205.31 3.40
N HIS A 325 12.59 205.76 4.33
CA HIS A 325 12.49 205.15 5.66
C HIS A 325 11.65 203.86 5.65
N ARG A 326 10.67 203.73 4.73
CA ARG A 326 9.84 202.51 4.61
C ARG A 326 10.54 201.36 3.89
N LEU A 327 11.40 201.64 2.90
CA LEU A 327 12.13 200.59 2.17
C LEU A 327 13.17 199.86 3.04
N LEU A 328 13.73 200.51 4.07
CA LEU A 328 14.71 199.89 4.96
C LEU A 328 14.09 198.95 6.00
N THR A 329 12.85 199.19 6.42
CA THR A 329 12.17 198.33 7.41
C THR A 329 11.66 197.01 6.82
N ALA A 330 11.36 196.97 5.52
CA ALA A 330 10.82 195.78 4.86
C ALA A 330 11.87 194.70 4.50
N LEU A 331 13.16 195.03 4.48
CA LEU A 331 14.23 194.13 4.03
C LEU A 331 14.96 193.36 5.15
N LEU A 332 14.68 193.64 6.43
CA LEU A 332 15.47 193.11 7.56
C LEU A 332 14.81 192.00 8.39
N HIS A 333 13.62 191.49 8.05
CA HIS A 333 12.90 190.50 8.87
C HIS A 333 12.37 189.28 8.09
N HIS A 334 13.26 188.49 7.48
CA HIS A 334 12.85 187.15 7.05
C HIS A 334 13.98 186.11 6.98
N THR A 335 14.03 185.24 7.98
CA THR A 335 14.83 184.01 8.04
C THR A 335 13.87 182.86 8.36
N PRO A 336 13.75 181.79 7.53
CA PRO A 336 13.05 180.57 7.93
C PRO A 336 14.00 179.42 8.28
N GLU A 337 13.67 178.76 9.40
CA GLU A 337 14.27 177.56 9.99
C GLU A 337 13.90 176.25 9.26
N GLN A 338 14.75 175.25 9.46
CA GLN A 338 14.77 173.91 8.86
C GLN A 338 14.16 172.85 9.82
N PRO A 339 13.36 171.86 9.35
CA PRO A 339 12.88 170.76 10.20
C PRO A 339 13.68 169.43 10.03
N PRO A 340 13.61 168.52 11.03
CA PRO A 340 14.45 167.32 11.16
C PRO A 340 13.83 166.01 10.62
N THR A 341 14.70 165.01 10.39
CA THR A 341 14.41 163.59 10.09
C THR A 341 14.10 162.76 11.35
N PRO A 342 13.24 161.72 11.27
CA PRO A 342 13.11 160.73 12.34
C PRO A 342 13.81 159.39 12.04
N GLU A 343 14.45 158.87 13.11
CA GLU A 343 14.87 157.49 13.43
C GLU A 343 13.68 156.51 13.39
N ASP A 344 13.79 155.32 12.80
CA ASP A 344 14.35 154.06 13.33
C ASP A 344 13.49 153.39 14.42
N THR A 345 12.82 152.27 14.08
CA THR A 345 12.42 151.15 14.95
C THR A 345 12.15 149.95 14.01
N ASP A 346 12.96 148.88 13.97
CA ASP A 346 13.37 147.89 14.99
C ASP A 346 12.27 146.88 15.40
N THR A 347 12.72 145.64 15.64
CA THR A 347 12.06 144.42 16.13
C THR A 347 11.25 143.61 15.09
N GLY A 348 11.41 142.29 14.91
CA GLY A 348 12.06 141.23 15.69
C GLY A 348 11.24 139.93 15.50
N PRO A 349 11.84 138.74 15.34
CA PRO A 349 11.16 137.47 15.00
C PRO A 349 10.68 136.70 16.25
N PRO A 350 9.99 135.54 16.08
CA PRO A 350 10.64 134.32 16.58
C PRO A 350 10.33 132.97 15.88
N THR A 351 11.33 132.12 16.06
CA THR A 351 11.52 130.66 16.05
C THR A 351 10.37 129.75 16.52
N THR A 352 10.34 128.52 15.98
CA THR A 352 10.11 127.15 16.56
C THR A 352 9.28 126.29 15.58
N ALA A 353 9.48 124.98 15.37
CA ALA A 353 10.26 123.92 16.01
C ALA A 353 10.68 122.89 14.94
#